data_AF-A0A1I2RD26-F1
#
_entry.id   AF-A0A1I2RD26-F1
#
_cell.length_a   1.000
_cell.length_b   1.000
_cell.length_c   1.000
_cell.angle_alpha   90.00
_cell.angle_beta   90.00
_cell.angle_gamma   90.00
#
_symmetry.space_group_name_H-M   'P 1'
#
loop_
_entity.id
_entity.type
_entity.pdbx_description
1 polymer ?
#
loop_
_entity_poly.entity_id
_entity_poly.type
_entity_poly.pdbx_seq_one_letter_code
_entity_poly.pdbx_strand_id
1 'polypeptide(L)'
;MCDKSFTWISLPTENYMLLLGKSLSVFSSNNGFIIENILHTDNSYSWDELTDKESGRLIADVDKTITKKAGPNIAKKFGKIVEMRNRIIHGFRITSTDGEQILATKERGTGRQFYITEEYMRQFIILNCELSDMLHKYRGY
;
A
#
# COMPACT_ATOMS: atom_id res chain seq x y z
N MET A 1 4.12 22.02 9.89
CA MET A 1 5.35 21.54 10.54
C MET A 1 4.92 20.58 11.65
N CYS A 2 5.50 19.38 11.76
CA CYS A 2 5.08 18.38 12.74
C CYS A 2 5.85 18.64 14.04
N ASP A 3 5.16 19.10 15.09
CA ASP A 3 5.79 19.34 16.39
C ASP A 3 6.24 18.00 16.98
N LYS A 4 7.56 17.85 17.16
CA LYS A 4 8.17 16.64 17.73
C LYS A 4 8.07 16.59 19.27
N SER A 5 7.59 17.65 19.92
CA SER A 5 7.49 17.74 21.38
C SER A 5 6.44 16.81 22.01
N PHE A 6 5.55 16.24 21.20
CA PHE A 6 4.48 15.34 21.67
C PHE A 6 4.94 13.92 22.03
N THR A 7 6.19 13.56 21.74
CA THR A 7 6.69 12.21 22.04
C THR A 7 8.16 12.21 22.46
N TRP A 8 8.47 11.32 23.41
CA TRP A 8 9.83 11.01 23.83
C TRP A 8 10.50 9.94 22.95
N ILE A 9 9.76 9.39 21.97
CA ILE A 9 10.24 8.37 21.05
C ILE A 9 11.05 9.04 19.93
N SER A 10 12.20 8.47 19.57
CA SER A 10 13.03 8.98 18.47
C SER A 10 12.33 8.82 17.12
N LEU A 11 12.02 9.96 16.48
CA LEU A 11 11.31 10.05 15.21
C LEU A 11 12.28 10.20 14.03
N PRO A 12 11.89 9.79 12.80
CA PRO A 12 12.71 9.98 11.63
C PRO A 12 12.67 11.47 11.21
N THR A 13 13.34 11.81 10.11
CA THR A 13 13.27 13.16 9.55
C THR A 13 11.81 13.52 9.19
N GLU A 14 11.49 14.83 9.15
CA GLU A 14 10.13 15.26 8.81
C GLU A 14 9.70 14.78 7.42
N ASN A 15 10.61 14.82 6.45
CA ASN A 15 10.35 14.35 5.10
C ASN A 15 10.07 12.84 5.05
N TYR A 16 10.83 12.04 5.80
CA TYR A 16 10.58 10.60 5.90
C TYR A 16 9.21 10.30 6.54
N MET A 17 8.83 11.02 7.62
CA MET A 17 7.48 10.90 8.20
C MET A 17 6.39 11.28 7.22
N LEU A 18 6.60 12.37 6.47
CA LEU A 18 5.65 12.82 5.44
C LEU A 18 5.48 11.75 4.35
N LEU A 19 6.55 11.10 3.91
CA LEU A 19 6.49 10.01 2.93
C LEU A 19 5.78 8.78 3.48
N LEU A 20 5.99 8.42 4.75
CA LEU A 20 5.24 7.35 5.42
C LEU A 20 3.75 7.66 5.46
N GLY A 21 3.38 8.87 5.88
CA GLY A 21 1.99 9.32 5.93
C GLY A 21 1.34 9.34 4.54
N LYS A 22 2.05 9.86 3.52
CA LYS A 22 1.61 9.83 2.12
C LYS A 22 1.39 8.40 1.64
N SER A 23 2.32 7.48 1.92
CA SER A 23 2.21 6.07 1.56
C SER A 23 0.92 5.46 2.13
N LEU A 24 0.65 5.67 3.42
CA LEU A 24 -0.57 5.15 4.03
C LEU A 24 -1.84 5.76 3.40
N SER A 25 -1.83 7.07 3.15
CA SER A 25 -2.95 7.80 2.57
C SER A 25 -3.30 7.33 1.15
N VAL A 26 -2.31 7.26 0.25
CA VAL A 26 -2.55 6.83 -1.15
C VAL A 26 -3.00 5.37 -1.22
N PHE A 27 -2.44 4.50 -0.38
CA PHE A 27 -2.85 3.10 -0.33
C PHE A 27 -4.29 2.95 0.15
N SER A 28 -4.68 3.67 1.21
CA SER A 28 -6.04 3.62 1.74
C SER A 28 -7.07 4.03 0.68
N SER A 29 -6.79 5.12 -0.04
CA SER A 29 -7.63 5.58 -1.16
C SER A 29 -7.75 4.53 -2.26
N ASN A 30 -6.63 3.93 -2.69
CA ASN A 30 -6.65 2.90 -3.72
C ASN A 30 -7.32 1.60 -3.28
N ASN A 31 -7.18 1.21 -2.02
CA ASN A 31 -7.86 0.02 -1.49
C ASN A 31 -9.38 0.20 -1.54
N GLY A 32 -9.87 1.40 -1.17
CA GLY A 32 -11.27 1.76 -1.37
C GLY A 32 -11.68 1.74 -2.84
N PHE A 33 -10.86 2.29 -3.73
CA PHE A 33 -11.18 2.32 -5.16
C PHE A 33 -11.20 0.92 -5.80
N ILE A 34 -10.38 -0.03 -5.31
CA ILE A 34 -10.47 -1.45 -5.69
C ILE A 34 -11.84 -2.02 -5.31
N ILE A 35 -12.29 -1.78 -4.08
CA ILE A 35 -13.61 -2.23 -3.59
C ILE A 35 -14.73 -1.66 -4.47
N GLU A 36 -14.68 -0.36 -4.77
CA GLU A 36 -15.65 0.27 -5.67
C GLU A 36 -15.69 -0.38 -7.07
N ASN A 37 -14.53 -0.73 -7.63
CA ASN A 37 -14.46 -1.37 -8.94
C ASN A 37 -14.96 -2.82 -8.90
N ILE A 38 -14.76 -3.55 -7.79
CA ILE A 38 -15.37 -4.88 -7.57
C ILE A 38 -16.91 -4.73 -7.59
N LEU A 39 -17.46 -3.82 -6.80
CA LEU A 39 -18.91 -3.57 -6.69
C LEU A 39 -19.52 -3.09 -8.02
N HIS A 40 -18.79 -2.27 -8.77
CA HIS A 40 -19.20 -1.84 -10.12
C HIS A 40 -19.25 -3.01 -11.11
N THR A 41 -18.38 -4.00 -10.92
CA THR A 41 -18.26 -5.15 -11.82
C THR A 41 -19.30 -6.21 -11.53
N ASP A 42 -19.57 -6.45 -10.25
CA ASP A 42 -20.45 -7.47 -9.72
C ASP A 42 -21.16 -6.93 -8.46
N ASN A 43 -22.48 -6.72 -8.59
CA ASN A 43 -23.32 -6.15 -7.54
C ASN A 43 -23.80 -7.19 -6.51
N SER A 44 -23.42 -8.47 -6.63
CA SER A 44 -23.72 -9.46 -5.60
C SER A 44 -22.85 -9.30 -4.35
N TYR A 45 -21.75 -8.55 -4.44
CA TYR A 45 -20.87 -8.27 -3.32
C TYR A 45 -21.44 -7.16 -2.43
N SER A 46 -21.20 -7.25 -1.12
CA SER A 46 -21.48 -6.18 -0.17
C SER A 46 -20.25 -5.30 0.06
N TRP A 47 -20.44 -3.98 0.10
CA TRP A 47 -19.38 -3.05 0.48
C TRP A 47 -18.85 -3.37 1.89
N ASP A 48 -19.76 -3.63 2.83
CA ASP A 48 -19.43 -3.95 4.22
C ASP A 48 -18.50 -5.16 4.32
N GLU A 49 -18.89 -6.27 3.69
CA GLU A 49 -18.10 -7.51 3.64
C GLU A 49 -16.73 -7.34 2.98
N LEU A 50 -16.62 -6.48 1.96
CA LEU A 50 -15.35 -6.21 1.29
C LEU A 50 -14.45 -5.32 2.14
N THR A 51 -15.01 -4.39 2.91
CA THR A 51 -14.24 -3.45 3.72
C THR A 51 -13.69 -4.10 4.99
N ASP A 52 -14.37 -5.13 5.50
CA ASP A 52 -13.89 -5.97 6.61
C ASP A 52 -12.68 -6.84 6.24
N LYS A 53 -12.43 -7.07 4.95
CA LYS A 53 -11.31 -7.89 4.50
C LYS A 53 -10.00 -7.12 4.60
N GLU A 54 -8.97 -7.81 5.11
CA GLU A 54 -7.59 -7.38 4.90
C GLU A 54 -7.31 -7.26 3.39
N SER A 55 -6.59 -6.22 2.96
CA SER A 55 -6.34 -5.94 1.54
C SER A 55 -5.77 -7.13 0.75
N GLY A 56 -4.97 -8.00 1.39
CA GLY A 56 -4.45 -9.21 0.73
C GLY A 56 -5.53 -10.24 0.39
N ARG A 57 -6.64 -10.28 1.14
CA ARG A 57 -7.77 -11.17 0.88
C ARG A 57 -8.63 -10.69 -0.29
N LEU A 58 -8.61 -9.39 -0.58
CA LEU A 58 -9.32 -8.81 -1.74
C LEU A 58 -8.75 -9.30 -3.08
N ILE A 59 -7.53 -9.82 -3.13
CA ILE A 59 -6.92 -10.32 -4.38
C ILE A 59 -7.81 -11.39 -5.03
N ALA A 60 -8.40 -12.28 -4.23
CA ALA A 60 -9.29 -13.32 -4.73
C ALA A 60 -10.59 -12.75 -5.32
N ASP A 61 -11.09 -11.64 -4.77
CA ASP A 61 -12.29 -10.95 -5.28
C ASP A 61 -11.98 -10.18 -6.56
N VAL A 62 -10.82 -9.52 -6.63
CA VAL A 62 -10.30 -8.89 -7.85
C VAL A 62 -10.16 -9.92 -8.97
N ASP A 63 -9.67 -11.12 -8.66
CA ASP A 63 -9.50 -12.18 -9.66
C ASP A 63 -10.84 -12.68 -10.23
N LYS A 64 -11.86 -12.81 -9.37
CA LYS A 64 -13.20 -13.23 -9.78
C LYS A 64 -13.95 -12.17 -10.59
N THR A 65 -13.61 -10.90 -10.39
CA THR A 65 -14.33 -9.75 -10.96
C THR A 65 -13.51 -9.04 -12.05
N ILE A 66 -12.60 -8.16 -11.64
CA ILE A 66 -11.82 -7.28 -12.51
C ILE A 66 -10.93 -8.08 -13.46
N THR A 67 -10.17 -9.06 -12.95
CA THR A 67 -9.25 -9.86 -13.78
C THR A 67 -9.99 -10.61 -14.88
N LYS A 68 -11.19 -11.13 -14.57
CA LYS A 68 -12.03 -11.85 -15.54
C LYS A 68 -12.46 -10.96 -16.71
N LYS A 69 -12.63 -9.65 -16.50
CA LYS A 69 -13.04 -8.69 -17.55
C LYS A 69 -11.86 -7.98 -18.23
N ALA A 70 -10.81 -7.62 -17.50
CA ALA A 70 -9.73 -6.75 -17.96
C ALA A 70 -8.34 -7.41 -17.99
N GLY A 71 -8.25 -8.69 -17.65
CA GLY A 71 -7.00 -9.42 -17.56
C GLY A 71 -6.21 -9.15 -16.26
N PRO A 72 -5.05 -9.81 -16.09
CA PRO A 72 -4.41 -9.96 -14.78
C PRO A 72 -3.58 -8.76 -14.32
N ASN A 73 -3.45 -7.72 -15.14
CA ASN A 73 -2.50 -6.64 -14.87
C ASN A 73 -2.85 -5.82 -13.62
N ILE A 74 -4.14 -5.55 -13.40
CA ILE A 74 -4.63 -4.85 -12.20
C ILE A 74 -4.35 -5.70 -10.96
N ALA A 75 -4.76 -6.97 -10.96
CA ALA A 75 -4.53 -7.89 -9.85
C ALA A 75 -3.04 -8.04 -9.50
N LYS A 76 -2.17 -8.22 -10.50
CA LYS A 76 -0.71 -8.31 -10.29
C LYS A 76 -0.15 -7.04 -9.65
N LYS A 77 -0.54 -5.86 -10.13
CA LYS A 77 -0.07 -4.58 -9.58
C LYS A 77 -0.59 -4.36 -8.16
N PHE A 78 -1.87 -4.63 -7.92
CA PHE A 78 -2.47 -4.56 -6.59
C PHE A 78 -1.79 -5.51 -5.59
N GLY A 79 -1.54 -6.76 -5.99
CA GLY A 79 -0.81 -7.73 -5.17
C GLY A 79 0.59 -7.25 -4.77
N LYS A 80 1.36 -6.69 -5.72
CA LYS A 80 2.67 -6.08 -5.43
C LYS A 80 2.56 -4.92 -4.44
N ILE A 81 1.56 -4.05 -4.61
CA ILE A 81 1.32 -2.92 -3.70
C ILE A 81 0.97 -3.44 -2.30
N VAL A 82 0.08 -4.43 -2.17
CA VAL A 82 -0.24 -5.04 -0.87
C VAL A 82 1.01 -5.63 -0.20
N GLU A 83 1.86 -6.32 -0.96
CA GLU A 83 3.12 -6.84 -0.43
C GLU A 83 4.02 -5.71 0.09
N MET A 84 4.21 -4.65 -0.71
CA MET A 84 5.02 -3.51 -0.31
C MET A 84 4.45 -2.79 0.92
N ARG A 85 3.11 -2.63 0.99
CA ARG A 85 2.41 -2.06 2.14
C ARG A 85 2.67 -2.88 3.40
N ASN A 86 2.61 -4.21 3.30
CA ASN A 86 2.88 -5.09 4.43
C ASN A 86 4.32 -4.90 4.95
N ARG A 87 5.29 -4.65 4.08
CA ARG A 87 6.67 -4.35 4.49
C ARG A 87 6.79 -3.02 5.25
N ILE A 88 6.06 -2.00 4.81
CA ILE A 88 6.01 -0.68 5.48
C ILE A 88 5.35 -0.81 6.86
N ILE A 89 4.19 -1.47 6.95
CA ILE A 89 3.42 -1.61 8.20
C ILE A 89 4.12 -2.52 9.22
N HIS A 90 4.73 -3.63 8.77
CA HIS A 90 5.47 -4.54 9.64
C HIS A 90 6.94 -4.16 9.80
N GLY A 91 7.35 -2.98 9.30
CA GLY A 91 8.68 -2.45 9.52
C GLY A 91 8.91 -2.15 11.00
N PHE A 92 10.13 -2.37 11.47
CA PHE A 92 10.55 -2.03 12.82
C PHE A 92 11.57 -0.89 12.79
N ARG A 93 11.60 -0.10 13.85
CA ARG A 93 12.43 1.10 13.96
C ARG A 93 13.88 0.71 14.21
N ILE A 94 14.79 1.36 13.50
CA ILE A 94 16.24 1.26 13.71
C ILE A 94 16.90 2.63 13.59
N THR A 95 18.11 2.76 14.12
CA THR A 95 19.05 3.80 13.73
C THR A 95 19.85 3.30 12.53
N SER A 96 19.83 4.03 11.42
CA SER A 96 20.63 3.72 10.23
C SER A 96 22.13 3.90 10.51
N THR A 97 22.97 3.46 9.57
CA THR A 97 24.41 3.71 9.60
C THR A 97 24.76 5.19 9.61
N ASP A 98 23.86 6.04 9.09
CA ASP A 98 24.02 7.50 9.03
C ASP A 98 23.48 8.20 10.29
N GLY A 99 23.04 7.44 11.30
CA GLY A 99 22.51 7.97 12.55
C GLY A 99 21.03 8.39 12.49
N GLU A 100 20.37 8.24 11.35
CA GLU A 100 18.97 8.60 11.18
C GLU A 100 18.03 7.50 11.66
N GLN A 101 16.91 7.86 12.29
CA GLN A 101 15.88 6.87 12.55
C GLN A 101 15.14 6.52 11.26
N ILE A 102 14.99 5.24 10.96
CA ILE A 102 14.26 4.74 9.78
C ILE A 102 13.48 3.46 10.11
N LEU A 103 12.81 2.87 9.12
CA LEU A 103 12.25 1.52 9.21
C LEU A 103 13.16 0.52 8.51
N ALA A 104 13.44 -0.59 9.17
CA ALA A 104 13.93 -1.80 8.55
C ALA A 104 12.81 -2.84 8.50
N THR A 105 12.90 -3.77 7.57
CA THR A 105 11.99 -4.90 7.46
C THR A 105 12.77 -6.13 7.03
N LYS A 106 12.07 -7.22 6.76
CA LYS A 106 12.65 -8.43 6.19
C LYS A 106 11.81 -8.99 5.07
N GLU A 107 12.47 -9.64 4.14
CA GLU A 107 11.84 -10.53 3.19
C GLU A 107 11.22 -11.72 3.91
N ARG A 108 10.00 -12.08 3.50
CA ARG A 108 9.31 -13.25 4.04
C ARG A 108 10.04 -14.50 3.57
N GLY A 109 10.26 -15.46 4.46
CA GLY A 109 10.86 -16.76 4.13
C GLY A 109 12.39 -16.76 4.12
N THR A 110 13.04 -15.70 3.64
CA THR A 110 14.52 -15.63 3.59
C THR A 110 15.14 -15.04 4.86
N GLY A 111 14.41 -14.17 5.56
CA GLY A 111 14.93 -13.45 6.73
C GLY A 111 15.90 -12.31 6.37
N ARG A 112 16.21 -12.11 5.09
CA ARG A 112 17.07 -11.02 4.61
C ARG A 112 16.45 -9.68 4.97
N GLN A 113 17.18 -8.88 5.72
CA GLN A 113 16.74 -7.57 6.15
C GLN A 113 17.10 -6.50 5.11
N PHE A 114 16.24 -5.49 4.99
CA PHE A 114 16.49 -4.31 4.17
C PHE A 114 15.81 -3.08 4.75
N TYR A 115 16.26 -1.90 4.34
CA TYR A 115 15.71 -0.63 4.79
C TYR A 115 14.54 -0.21 3.92
N ILE A 116 13.48 0.30 4.55
CA ILE A 116 12.43 1.04 3.86
C ILE A 116 12.97 2.45 3.64
N THR A 117 13.59 2.68 2.49
CA THR A 117 14.17 4.00 2.17
C THR A 117 13.08 4.97 1.72
N GLU A 118 13.43 6.25 1.62
CA GLU A 118 12.55 7.22 0.94
C GLU A 118 12.22 6.78 -0.49
N GLU A 119 13.18 6.22 -1.22
CA GLU A 119 12.98 5.75 -2.58
C GLU A 119 11.99 4.58 -2.64
N TYR A 120 12.06 3.65 -1.68
CA TYR A 120 11.08 2.57 -1.56
C TYR A 120 9.65 3.14 -1.40
N MET A 121 9.48 4.17 -0.56
CA MET A 121 8.18 4.82 -0.35
C MET A 121 7.73 5.62 -1.58
N ARG A 122 8.64 6.30 -2.28
CA ARG A 122 8.32 7.00 -3.54
C ARG A 122 7.87 6.02 -4.61
N GLN A 123 8.58 4.92 -4.79
CA GLN A 123 8.18 3.85 -5.71
C GLN A 123 6.81 3.27 -5.33
N PHE A 124 6.56 3.04 -4.04
CA PHE A 124 5.26 2.59 -3.55
C PHE A 124 4.13 3.57 -3.92
N ILE A 125 4.36 4.87 -3.75
CA ILE A 125 3.39 5.92 -4.12
C ILE A 125 3.16 5.93 -5.64
N ILE A 126 4.21 5.88 -6.45
CA ILE A 126 4.10 5.84 -7.92
C ILE A 126 3.28 4.64 -8.38
N LEU A 127 3.54 3.45 -7.83
CA LEU A 127 2.78 2.25 -8.15
C LEU A 127 1.29 2.40 -7.81
N ASN A 128 0.97 3.11 -6.72
CA ASN A 128 -0.40 3.44 -6.37
C ASN A 128 -1.03 4.41 -7.39
N CYS A 129 -0.33 5.46 -7.84
CA CYS A 129 -0.82 6.33 -8.90
C CYS A 129 -1.12 5.54 -10.19
N GLU A 130 -0.18 4.69 -10.62
CA GLU A 130 -0.37 3.85 -11.81
C GLU A 130 -1.57 2.89 -11.66
N LEU A 131 -1.77 2.30 -10.47
CA LEU A 131 -2.93 1.46 -10.20
C LEU A 131 -4.23 2.27 -10.32
N SER A 132 -4.25 3.48 -9.77
CA SER A 132 -5.41 4.38 -9.87
C SER A 132 -5.76 4.67 -11.33
N ASP A 133 -4.77 5.01 -12.16
CA ASP A 133 -4.98 5.24 -13.60
C ASP A 133 -5.56 4.01 -14.30
N MET A 134 -5.10 2.81 -13.95
CA MET A 134 -5.63 1.55 -14.50
C MET A 134 -7.08 1.30 -14.08
N LEU A 135 -7.43 1.64 -12.84
CA LEU A 135 -8.79 1.48 -12.31
C LEU A 135 -9.75 2.51 -12.92
N HIS A 136 -9.32 3.75 -13.14
CA HIS A 136 -10.10 4.75 -13.87
C HIS A 136 -10.41 4.27 -15.30
N LYS A 137 -9.40 3.82 -16.04
CA LYS A 137 -9.58 3.26 -17.38
C LYS A 137 -10.51 2.06 -17.40
N TYR A 138 -10.38 1.16 -16.42
CA TYR A 138 -11.26 0.00 -16.28
C TYR A 138 -12.72 0.40 -16.05
N ARG A 139 -12.96 1.43 -15.22
CA ARG A 139 -14.30 1.95 -14.91
C ARG A 139 -14.92 2.75 -16.06
N GLY A 140 -14.12 3.15 -17.06
CA GLY A 140 -14.57 3.89 -18.24
C GLY A 140 -14.33 5.41 -18.17
N TYR A 141 -13.31 5.85 -17.43
CA TYR A 141 -12.83 7.25 -17.40
C TYR A 141 -11.56 7.44 -18.23
#